data_AF-A0A976HB32-F1
#
_entry.id   AF-A0A976HB32-F1
#
_cell.length_a   1.000
_cell.length_b   1.000
_cell.length_c   1.000
_cell.angle_alpha   90.00
_cell.angle_beta   90.00
_cell.angle_gamma   90.00
#
_symmetry.space_group_name_H-M   'P 1'
#
loop_
_entity.id
_entity.type
_entity.pdbx_description
1 polymer ?
#
loop_
_entity_poly.entity_id
_entity_poly.type
_entity_poly.pdbx_seq_one_letter_code
_entity_poly.pdbx_strand_id
1 'polypeptide(L)'
;MQSLRGILNFTRTAELGSFAAAARELGISPVAVSQNISRLEQNLGVRLFARSTRALQLTPEGQAFLEQCKGPLAQLDAACKGVANDAQHASGKLRATIVSPVAFLYLIPLLPKFFARYPDIQLELELSEDSTSLIAKRFDIGIRVGALNDAAFVARPLGPLRLLICASPAYIAAHGTPQALSDLSTHTTLQLQITGQEQPTPFIVQTRTDGARSMQMVQTPARFICNDFRGLLQACLARIFHQAPKSKRSKRCDRVLRVLNRWARDISP
;
A
#
# COMPACT_ATOMS: atom_id res chain seq x y z
N MET A 1 -38.73 -10.00 -11.97
CA MET A 1 -37.92 -8.76 -11.92
C MET A 1 -37.86 -8.17 -13.31
N GLN A 2 -38.22 -6.90 -13.50
CA GLN A 2 -38.10 -6.27 -14.83
C GLN A 2 -36.62 -6.21 -15.24
N SER A 3 -36.33 -6.44 -16.52
CA SER A 3 -34.94 -6.43 -17.02
C SER A 3 -34.45 -4.99 -17.15
N LEU A 4 -33.50 -4.57 -16.32
CA LEU A 4 -32.84 -3.25 -16.41
C LEU A 4 -32.27 -2.99 -17.82
N ARG A 5 -31.79 -4.04 -18.49
CA ARG A 5 -31.35 -3.97 -19.89
C ARG A 5 -32.48 -3.60 -20.84
N GLY A 6 -33.69 -4.09 -20.62
CA GLY A 6 -34.87 -3.72 -21.42
C GLY A 6 -35.20 -2.24 -21.25
N ILE A 7 -35.14 -1.73 -20.02
CA ILE A 7 -35.42 -0.32 -19.69
C ILE A 7 -34.38 0.61 -20.32
N LEU A 8 -33.09 0.27 -20.22
CA LEU A 8 -32.01 1.03 -20.87
C LEU A 8 -32.14 1.03 -22.40
N ASN A 9 -32.44 -0.13 -22.99
CA ASN A 9 -32.62 -0.23 -24.43
C ASN A 9 -33.82 0.60 -24.91
N PHE A 10 -34.94 0.57 -24.19
CA PHE A 10 -36.12 1.37 -24.49
C PHE A 10 -35.82 2.88 -24.41
N THR A 11 -35.28 3.34 -23.28
CA THR A 11 -35.00 4.76 -23.03
C THR A 11 -34.04 5.35 -24.07
N ARG A 12 -32.92 4.68 -24.37
CA ARG A 12 -32.00 5.11 -25.43
C ARG A 12 -32.62 5.10 -26.82
N THR A 13 -33.45 4.09 -27.13
CA THR A 13 -34.13 4.02 -28.43
C THR A 13 -35.14 5.17 -28.58
N ALA A 14 -35.82 5.55 -27.51
CA ALA A 14 -36.73 6.68 -27.48
C ALA A 14 -36.01 8.02 -27.62
N GLU A 15 -34.91 8.22 -26.90
CA GLU A 15 -34.10 9.46 -26.94
C GLU A 15 -33.42 9.68 -28.30
N LEU A 16 -32.89 8.62 -28.91
CA LEU A 16 -32.17 8.70 -30.19
C LEU A 16 -33.09 8.56 -31.41
N GLY A 17 -34.36 8.24 -31.21
CA GLY A 17 -35.35 8.05 -32.28
C GLY A 17 -35.06 6.86 -33.21
N SER A 18 -34.14 5.95 -32.86
CA SER A 18 -33.72 4.85 -33.73
C SER A 18 -33.14 3.66 -32.96
N PHE A 19 -33.65 2.47 -33.25
CA PHE A 19 -33.09 1.20 -32.76
C PHE A 19 -31.63 1.01 -33.16
N ALA A 20 -31.25 1.45 -34.35
CA ALA A 20 -29.87 1.32 -34.85
C ALA A 20 -28.93 2.32 -34.16
N ALA A 21 -29.40 3.52 -33.83
CA ALA A 21 -28.62 4.48 -33.05
C ALA A 21 -28.40 3.97 -31.61
N ALA A 22 -29.45 3.49 -30.95
CA ALA A 22 -29.36 2.93 -29.60
C ALA A 22 -28.46 1.69 -29.55
N ALA A 23 -28.53 0.81 -30.55
CA ALA A 23 -27.67 -0.35 -30.67
C ALA A 23 -26.18 0.03 -30.71
N ARG A 24 -25.82 1.06 -31.50
CA ARG A 24 -24.46 1.57 -31.59
C ARG A 24 -23.98 2.18 -30.27
N GLU A 25 -24.81 2.97 -29.60
CA GLU A 25 -24.45 3.57 -28.31
C GLU A 25 -24.27 2.51 -27.22
N LEU A 26 -25.13 1.49 -27.20
CA LEU A 26 -25.13 0.44 -26.18
C LEU A 26 -24.17 -0.72 -26.49
N GLY A 27 -23.48 -0.71 -27.63
CA GLY A 27 -22.50 -1.72 -28.02
C GLY A 27 -23.10 -3.11 -28.32
N ILE A 28 -24.36 -3.17 -28.77
CA ILE A 28 -25.08 -4.42 -29.07
C ILE A 28 -25.73 -4.39 -30.46
N SER A 29 -26.26 -5.52 -30.93
CA SER A 29 -26.92 -5.57 -32.24
C SER A 29 -28.33 -4.94 -32.19
N PRO A 30 -28.82 -4.32 -33.29
CA PRO A 30 -30.19 -3.81 -33.37
C PRO A 30 -31.26 -4.88 -33.10
N VAL A 31 -30.98 -6.13 -33.47
CA VAL A 31 -31.84 -7.29 -33.18
C VAL A 31 -31.94 -7.51 -31.68
N ALA A 32 -30.83 -7.45 -30.94
CA ALA A 32 -30.83 -7.58 -29.48
C ALA A 32 -31.56 -6.43 -28.79
N VAL A 33 -31.44 -5.19 -29.31
CA VAL A 33 -32.21 -4.03 -28.82
C VAL A 33 -33.71 -4.29 -28.95
N SER A 34 -34.16 -4.68 -30.14
CA SER A 34 -35.57 -4.96 -30.43
C SER A 34 -36.13 -6.11 -29.58
N GLN A 35 -35.37 -7.19 -29.39
CA GLN A 35 -35.77 -8.33 -28.56
C GLN A 35 -35.90 -7.97 -27.08
N ASN A 36 -34.95 -7.19 -26.54
CA ASN A 36 -35.00 -6.75 -25.15
C ASN A 36 -36.20 -5.83 -24.88
N ILE A 37 -36.50 -4.93 -25.82
CA ILE A 37 -37.67 -4.04 -25.73
C ILE A 37 -38.97 -4.85 -25.87
N SER A 38 -39.03 -5.80 -26.81
CA SER A 38 -40.20 -6.68 -26.96
C SER A 38 -40.49 -7.49 -25.69
N ARG A 39 -39.43 -7.99 -25.04
CA ARG A 39 -39.56 -8.69 -23.74
C ARG A 39 -40.00 -7.74 -22.62
N LEU A 40 -39.53 -6.50 -22.63
CA LEU A 40 -39.98 -5.49 -21.68
C LEU A 40 -41.48 -5.20 -21.86
N GLU A 41 -41.93 -4.95 -23.09
CA GLU A 41 -43.34 -4.73 -23.43
C GLU A 41 -44.21 -5.92 -23.00
N GLN A 42 -43.77 -7.15 -23.27
CA GLN A 42 -44.46 -8.36 -22.82
C GLN A 42 -44.60 -8.43 -21.31
N ASN A 43 -43.55 -8.08 -20.56
CA ASN A 43 -43.59 -8.08 -19.11
C ASN A 43 -44.45 -6.96 -18.51
N LEU A 44 -44.54 -5.82 -19.20
CA LEU A 44 -45.38 -4.69 -18.79
C LEU A 44 -46.85 -4.87 -19.23
N GLY A 45 -47.12 -5.78 -20.17
CA GLY A 45 -48.45 -6.01 -20.74
C GLY A 45 -48.93 -4.89 -21.67
N VAL A 46 -48.05 -3.93 -22.02
CA VAL A 46 -48.37 -2.79 -22.87
C VAL A 46 -47.29 -2.60 -23.95
N ARG A 47 -47.67 -1.95 -25.06
CA ARG A 47 -46.72 -1.51 -26.07
C ARG A 47 -46.20 -0.13 -25.70
N LEU A 48 -44.89 0.07 -25.85
CA LEU A 48 -44.23 1.35 -25.60
C LEU A 48 -43.94 2.08 -26.92
N PHE A 49 -43.77 1.35 -28.03
CA PHE A 49 -43.66 1.91 -29.39
C PHE A 49 -44.89 1.58 -30.25
N ALA A 50 -45.31 2.54 -31.07
CA ALA A 50 -46.37 2.37 -32.05
C ALA A 50 -45.89 1.57 -33.28
N ARG A 51 -46.78 0.76 -33.87
CA ARG A 51 -46.51 0.04 -35.13
C ARG A 51 -46.63 1.00 -36.32
N SER A 52 -45.57 1.75 -36.64
CA SER A 52 -45.49 2.48 -37.91
C SER A 52 -44.09 2.38 -38.50
N THR A 53 -44.01 2.08 -39.80
CA THR A 53 -42.75 1.91 -40.54
C THR A 53 -42.15 3.22 -41.04
N ARG A 54 -42.83 4.35 -40.83
CA ARG A 54 -42.39 5.67 -41.32
C ARG A 54 -41.76 6.56 -40.24
N ALA A 55 -41.97 6.26 -38.96
CA ALA A 55 -41.33 6.97 -37.85
C ALA A 55 -41.43 6.14 -36.57
N LEU A 56 -40.36 6.14 -35.76
CA LEU A 56 -40.40 5.58 -34.42
C LEU A 56 -41.21 6.53 -33.53
N GLN A 57 -42.39 6.09 -33.08
CA GLN A 57 -43.26 6.88 -32.21
C GLN A 57 -43.57 6.13 -30.92
N LEU A 58 -43.59 6.86 -29.81
CA LEU A 58 -44.02 6.33 -28.52
C LEU A 58 -45.54 6.27 -28.43
N THR A 59 -46.05 5.25 -27.75
CA THR A 59 -47.44 5.22 -27.28
C THR A 59 -47.61 6.17 -26.07
N PRO A 60 -48.84 6.52 -25.67
CA PRO A 60 -49.07 7.25 -24.42
C PRO A 60 -48.44 6.56 -23.21
N GLU A 61 -48.52 5.22 -23.15
CA GLU A 61 -47.88 4.40 -22.11
C GLU A 61 -46.36 4.48 -22.20
N GLY A 62 -45.79 4.45 -23.42
CA GLY A 62 -44.37 4.64 -23.68
C GLY A 62 -43.85 5.98 -23.20
N GLN A 63 -44.60 7.07 -23.46
CA GLN A 63 -44.23 8.40 -23.01
C GLN A 63 -44.25 8.50 -21.47
N ALA A 64 -45.31 8.00 -20.83
CA ALA A 64 -45.41 8.00 -19.36
C ALA A 64 -44.30 7.16 -18.72
N PHE A 65 -43.99 5.99 -19.28
CA PHE A 65 -42.93 5.12 -18.81
C PHE A 65 -41.54 5.75 -18.98
N LEU A 66 -41.28 6.43 -20.10
CA LEU A 66 -40.03 7.15 -20.34
C LEU A 66 -39.78 8.21 -19.27
N GLU A 67 -40.77 9.04 -18.95
CA GLU A 67 -40.64 10.08 -17.92
C GLU A 67 -40.35 9.48 -16.54
N GLN A 68 -41.02 8.38 -16.17
CA GLN A 68 -40.77 7.69 -14.90
C GLN A 68 -39.38 7.05 -14.82
N CYS A 69 -38.77 6.67 -15.95
CA CYS A 69 -37.43 6.05 -15.96
C CYS A 69 -36.28 7.04 -15.81
N LYS A 70 -36.45 8.31 -16.20
CA LYS A 70 -35.36 9.31 -16.22
C LYS A 70 -34.70 9.50 -14.86
N GLY A 71 -35.50 9.70 -13.81
CA GLY A 71 -35.00 9.94 -12.45
C GLY A 71 -34.18 8.77 -11.88
N PRO A 72 -34.75 7.54 -11.81
CA PRO A 72 -34.04 6.37 -11.32
C PRO A 72 -32.77 6.03 -12.12
N LEU A 73 -32.79 6.16 -13.45
CA LEU A 73 -31.61 5.92 -14.27
C LEU A 73 -30.50 6.96 -14.01
N ALA A 74 -30.87 8.23 -13.84
CA ALA A 74 -29.92 9.28 -13.45
C ALA A 74 -29.31 9.03 -12.07
N GLN A 75 -30.10 8.53 -11.10
CA GLN A 75 -29.61 8.16 -9.78
C GLN A 75 -28.62 6.99 -9.83
N LEU A 76 -28.92 5.95 -10.64
CA LEU A 76 -28.01 4.83 -10.85
C LEU A 76 -26.70 5.26 -11.53
N ASP A 77 -26.77 6.12 -12.53
CA ASP A 77 -25.60 6.69 -13.20
C ASP A 77 -24.75 7.54 -12.23
N ALA A 78 -25.41 8.36 -11.39
CA ALA A 78 -24.74 9.13 -10.35
C ALA A 78 -24.06 8.24 -9.29
N ALA A 79 -24.70 7.13 -8.88
CA ALA A 79 -24.11 6.17 -7.95
C ALA A 79 -22.85 5.50 -8.53
N CYS A 80 -22.91 5.09 -9.81
CA CYS A 80 -21.75 4.55 -10.53
C CYS A 80 -20.62 5.58 -10.65
N LYS A 81 -20.95 6.83 -10.98
CA LYS A 81 -19.99 7.94 -11.09
C LYS A 81 -19.40 8.36 -9.74
N GLY A 82 -20.15 8.30 -8.65
CA GLY A 82 -19.66 8.57 -7.30
C GLY A 82 -18.51 7.63 -6.91
N VAL A 83 -18.68 6.33 -7.15
CA VAL A 83 -17.63 5.33 -6.93
C VAL A 83 -16.42 5.55 -7.84
N ALA A 84 -16.63 5.99 -9.08
CA ALA A 84 -15.55 6.26 -10.04
C ALA A 84 -14.78 7.56 -9.74
N ASN A 85 -15.43 8.60 -9.21
CA ASN A 85 -14.80 9.87 -8.84
C ASN A 85 -13.99 9.75 -7.53
N ASP A 86 -14.46 8.97 -6.55
CA ASP A 86 -13.68 8.66 -5.34
C ASP A 86 -12.37 7.92 -5.67
N ALA A 87 -12.30 7.21 -6.80
CA ALA A 87 -11.07 6.57 -7.27
C ALA A 87 -10.04 7.55 -7.86
N GLN A 88 -10.45 8.77 -8.26
CA GLN A 88 -9.54 9.77 -8.83
C GLN A 88 -9.03 10.81 -7.81
N HIS A 89 -9.79 11.04 -6.73
CA HIS A 89 -9.44 12.02 -5.70
C HIS A 89 -9.10 11.30 -4.38
N ALA A 90 -7.82 10.97 -4.19
CA ALA A 90 -7.36 10.27 -2.99
C ALA A 90 -7.61 11.14 -1.75
N SER A 91 -8.60 10.73 -0.95
CA SER A 91 -9.10 11.46 0.22
C SER A 91 -9.48 10.49 1.34
N GLY A 92 -9.66 11.02 2.55
CA GLY A 92 -10.04 10.23 3.72
C GLY A 92 -8.85 9.72 4.53
N LYS A 93 -9.11 8.73 5.38
CA LYS A 93 -8.15 8.25 6.38
C LYS A 93 -7.31 7.10 5.82
N LEU A 94 -5.99 7.28 5.83
CA LEU A 94 -5.01 6.27 5.46
C LEU A 94 -4.27 5.81 6.73
N ARG A 95 -4.42 4.54 7.11
CA ARG A 95 -3.75 3.94 8.26
C ARG A 95 -2.55 3.13 7.80
N ALA A 96 -1.37 3.57 8.18
CA ALA A 96 -0.10 2.96 7.83
C ALA A 96 0.64 2.45 9.07
N THR A 97 1.37 1.35 8.92
CA THR A 97 2.37 0.93 9.91
C THR A 97 3.75 0.77 9.27
N ILE A 98 4.78 1.15 10.01
CA ILE A 98 6.14 1.20 9.50
C ILE A 98 7.14 0.93 10.63
N VAL A 99 8.27 0.32 10.30
CA VAL A 99 9.38 0.19 11.26
C VAL A 99 10.00 1.57 11.52
N SER A 100 10.30 1.87 12.79
CA SER A 100 10.77 3.17 13.27
C SER A 100 11.91 3.77 12.43
N PRO A 101 13.01 3.06 12.10
CA PRO A 101 14.11 3.66 11.35
C PRO A 101 13.70 4.06 9.94
N VAL A 102 12.86 3.27 9.26
CA VAL A 102 12.43 3.58 7.90
C VAL A 102 11.50 4.81 7.90
N ALA A 103 10.67 4.97 8.93
CA ALA A 103 9.82 6.14 9.08
C ALA A 103 10.63 7.43 9.15
N PHE A 104 11.60 7.52 10.06
CA PHE A 104 12.40 8.73 10.25
C PHE A 104 13.36 9.01 9.10
N LEU A 105 13.92 7.98 8.47
CA LEU A 105 14.92 8.13 7.42
C LEU A 105 14.31 8.42 6.05
N TYR A 106 13.10 7.93 5.78
CA TYR A 106 12.51 7.97 4.44
C TYR A 106 11.11 8.58 4.41
N LEU A 107 10.17 8.15 5.26
CA LEU A 107 8.77 8.59 5.17
C LEU A 107 8.57 10.03 5.67
N ILE A 108 8.99 10.32 6.90
CA ILE A 108 8.78 11.63 7.56
C ILE A 108 9.33 12.79 6.72
N PRO A 109 10.55 12.71 6.14
CA PRO A 109 11.06 13.75 5.25
C PRO A 109 10.25 13.97 3.95
N LEU A 110 9.42 13.00 3.56
CA LEU A 110 8.57 13.08 2.36
C LEU A 110 7.16 13.57 2.66
N LEU A 111 6.72 13.57 3.92
CA LEU A 111 5.37 13.97 4.31
C LEU A 111 4.95 15.37 3.81
N PRO A 112 5.82 16.40 3.82
CA PRO A 112 5.42 17.72 3.29
C PRO A 112 5.03 17.67 1.81
N LYS A 113 5.79 16.92 0.99
CA LYS A 113 5.48 16.75 -0.44
C LYS A 113 4.23 15.88 -0.65
N PHE A 114 4.03 14.89 0.23
CA PHE A 114 2.86 14.04 0.19
C PHE A 114 1.58 14.83 0.48
N PHE A 115 1.53 15.58 1.58
CA PHE A 115 0.35 16.39 1.94
C PHE A 115 0.10 17.56 0.98
N ALA A 116 1.15 18.12 0.37
CA ALA A 116 0.97 19.10 -0.71
C ALA A 116 0.31 18.50 -1.96
N ARG A 117 0.54 17.21 -2.23
CA ARG A 117 -0.06 16.49 -3.37
C ARG A 117 -1.44 15.90 -3.05
N TYR A 118 -1.66 15.51 -1.80
CA TYR A 118 -2.88 14.87 -1.31
C TYR A 118 -3.39 15.57 -0.05
N PRO A 119 -3.99 16.77 -0.19
CA PRO A 119 -4.38 17.60 0.94
C PRO A 119 -5.54 17.01 1.76
N ASP A 120 -6.38 16.18 1.13
CA ASP A 120 -7.58 15.61 1.75
C ASP A 120 -7.32 14.25 2.42
N ILE A 121 -6.06 13.81 2.52
CA ILE A 121 -5.67 12.59 3.23
C ILE A 121 -5.29 12.89 4.68
N GLN A 122 -5.95 12.20 5.61
CA GLN A 122 -5.50 12.08 6.98
C GLN A 122 -4.65 10.82 7.16
N LEU A 123 -3.34 10.99 7.37
CA LEU A 123 -2.43 9.87 7.62
C LEU A 123 -2.35 9.53 9.11
N GLU A 124 -2.73 8.31 9.49
CA GLU A 124 -2.42 7.73 10.80
C GLU A 124 -1.24 6.76 10.66
N LEU A 125 -0.18 7.01 11.44
CA LEU A 125 1.04 6.24 11.36
C LEU A 125 1.34 5.53 12.69
N GLU A 126 1.37 4.20 12.68
CA GLU A 126 1.85 3.39 13.81
C GLU A 126 3.31 2.96 13.55
N LEU A 127 4.22 3.42 14.41
CA LEU A 127 5.60 2.96 14.41
C LEU A 127 5.68 1.67 15.23
N SER A 128 5.94 0.55 14.57
CA SER A 128 6.01 -0.75 15.23
C SER A 128 7.00 -1.66 14.52
N GLU A 129 7.84 -2.33 15.32
CA GLU A 129 8.69 -3.45 14.88
C GLU A 129 7.93 -4.78 14.89
N ASP A 130 6.67 -4.78 15.35
CA ASP A 130 5.83 -5.97 15.39
C ASP A 130 5.26 -6.28 13.99
N SER A 131 5.44 -7.52 13.56
CA SER A 131 4.87 -8.07 12.33
C SER A 131 3.45 -8.61 12.52
N THR A 132 2.86 -8.55 13.72
CA THR A 132 1.49 -9.01 13.95
C THR A 132 0.48 -8.38 13.00
N SER A 133 -0.45 -9.24 12.56
CA SER A 133 -1.33 -9.10 11.39
C SER A 133 -1.80 -7.68 11.10
N LEU A 134 -1.38 -7.16 9.93
CA LEU A 134 -1.87 -5.89 9.37
C LEU A 134 -3.41 -5.91 9.22
N ILE A 135 -3.99 -7.09 8.99
CA ILE A 135 -5.45 -7.31 8.90
C ILE A 135 -6.12 -7.11 10.26
N ALA A 136 -5.59 -7.73 11.33
CA ALA A 136 -6.19 -7.63 12.66
C ALA A 136 -6.28 -6.18 13.16
N LYS A 137 -5.26 -5.37 12.86
CA LYS A 137 -5.21 -3.95 13.21
C LYS A 137 -5.86 -3.01 12.18
N ARG A 138 -6.38 -3.54 11.06
CA ARG A 138 -6.98 -2.77 9.96
C ARG A 138 -6.08 -1.66 9.43
N PHE A 139 -4.83 -2.00 9.11
CA PHE A 139 -3.94 -1.12 8.36
C PHE A 139 -4.18 -1.25 6.86
N ASP A 140 -4.14 -0.13 6.15
CA ASP A 140 -4.23 -0.10 4.68
C ASP A 140 -2.87 -0.40 4.04
N ILE A 141 -1.77 -0.02 4.71
CA ILE A 141 -0.40 -0.23 4.23
C ILE A 141 0.58 -0.57 5.36
N GLY A 142 1.44 -1.56 5.12
CA GLY A 142 2.57 -1.91 5.98
C GLY A 142 3.90 -1.72 5.25
N ILE A 143 4.82 -0.96 5.83
CA ILE A 143 6.21 -0.81 5.34
C ILE A 143 7.13 -1.57 6.29
N ARG A 144 7.60 -2.74 5.83
CA ARG A 144 8.40 -3.69 6.62
C ARG A 144 9.75 -3.95 5.98
N VAL A 145 10.65 -4.52 6.78
CA VAL A 145 11.99 -4.93 6.37
C VAL A 145 12.05 -6.45 6.45
N GLY A 146 12.48 -7.10 5.36
CA GLY A 146 12.49 -8.56 5.23
C GLY A 146 11.33 -9.10 4.40
N ALA A 147 11.33 -10.42 4.19
CA ALA A 147 10.31 -11.09 3.41
C ALA A 147 8.97 -11.12 4.15
N LEU A 148 7.89 -10.88 3.39
CA LEU A 148 6.53 -11.06 3.90
C LEU A 148 6.11 -12.51 3.65
N ASN A 149 5.82 -13.25 4.72
CA ASN A 149 5.40 -14.66 4.64
C ASN A 149 3.88 -14.85 4.55
N ASP A 150 3.11 -13.76 4.39
CA ASP A 150 1.65 -13.80 4.40
C ASP A 150 1.08 -13.57 3.00
N ALA A 151 0.41 -14.60 2.46
CA ALA A 151 -0.18 -14.61 1.13
C ALA A 151 -1.39 -13.66 0.99
N ALA A 152 -1.91 -13.11 2.10
CA ALA A 152 -3.04 -12.19 2.09
C ALA A 152 -2.69 -10.77 1.61
N PHE A 153 -1.42 -10.47 1.34
CA PHE A 153 -0.95 -9.14 0.95
C PHE A 153 -0.21 -9.13 -0.38
N VAL A 154 -0.39 -8.03 -1.12
CA VAL A 154 0.47 -7.71 -2.24
C VAL A 154 1.72 -7.02 -1.71
N ALA A 155 2.86 -7.71 -1.77
CA ALA A 155 4.15 -7.14 -1.40
C ALA A 155 4.81 -6.44 -2.59
N ARG A 156 5.29 -5.21 -2.41
CA ARG A 156 6.09 -4.49 -3.40
C ARG A 156 7.45 -4.11 -2.82
N PRO A 157 8.57 -4.52 -3.45
CA PRO A 157 9.89 -4.12 -2.98
C PRO A 157 10.08 -2.60 -3.14
N LEU A 158 10.45 -1.93 -2.06
CA LEU A 158 10.75 -0.49 -2.06
C LEU A 158 12.25 -0.20 -2.26
N GLY A 159 13.11 -1.16 -1.93
CA GLY A 159 14.55 -1.06 -2.09
C GLY A 159 15.30 -1.77 -0.95
N PRO A 160 16.62 -1.97 -1.11
CA PRO A 160 17.42 -2.63 -0.10
C PRO A 160 17.70 -1.71 1.09
N LEU A 161 17.77 -2.28 2.30
CA LEU A 161 18.19 -1.60 3.51
C LEU A 161 19.55 -2.13 3.97
N ARG A 162 20.59 -1.29 4.00
CA ARG A 162 21.92 -1.71 4.46
C ARG A 162 22.08 -1.53 5.96
N LEU A 163 22.49 -2.56 6.69
CA LEU A 163 22.90 -2.47 8.10
C LEU A 163 24.42 -2.26 8.20
N LEU A 164 24.83 -1.39 9.13
CA LEU A 164 26.21 -1.09 9.46
C LEU A 164 26.48 -1.38 10.94
N ILE A 165 27.70 -1.81 11.24
CA ILE A 165 28.20 -1.86 12.61
C ILE A 165 28.82 -0.50 12.92
N CYS A 166 28.45 0.08 14.06
CA CYS A 166 28.90 1.40 14.46
C CYS A 166 29.08 1.50 15.97
N ALA A 167 29.84 2.50 16.38
CA ALA A 167 30.06 2.81 17.78
C ALA A 167 30.23 4.32 17.96
N SER A 168 29.99 4.84 19.15
CA SER A 168 30.40 6.22 19.42
C SER A 168 31.92 6.40 19.32
N PRO A 169 32.41 7.60 18.95
CA PRO A 169 33.83 7.92 19.00
C PRO A 169 34.44 7.72 20.40
N ALA A 170 33.73 8.12 21.45
CA ALA A 170 34.21 8.01 22.83
C ALA A 170 34.37 6.56 23.28
N TYR A 171 33.45 5.67 22.88
CA TYR A 171 33.56 4.24 23.17
C TYR A 171 34.80 3.64 22.52
N ILE A 172 35.04 3.96 21.24
CA ILE A 172 36.20 3.47 20.50
C ILE A 172 37.51 4.01 21.08
N ALA A 173 37.54 5.28 21.52
CA ALA A 173 38.71 5.85 22.17
C ALA A 173 39.07 5.13 23.48
N ALA A 174 38.07 4.66 24.23
CA ALA A 174 38.27 3.96 25.50
C ALA A 174 38.52 2.45 25.36
N HIS A 175 37.92 1.80 24.37
CA HIS A 175 37.90 0.33 24.24
C HIS A 175 38.61 -0.21 22.99
N GLY A 176 39.15 0.66 22.14
CA GLY A 176 39.75 0.29 20.87
C GLY A 176 38.74 0.03 19.75
N THR A 177 39.24 -0.07 18.52
CA THR A 177 38.43 -0.39 17.34
C THR A 177 38.51 -1.90 17.05
N PRO A 178 37.38 -2.63 16.98
CA PRO A 178 37.41 -4.04 16.60
C PRO A 178 37.91 -4.19 15.15
N GLN A 179 38.80 -5.15 14.93
CA GLN A 179 39.43 -5.46 13.64
C GLN A 179 38.88 -6.74 13.01
N ALA A 180 38.27 -7.61 13.82
CA ALA A 180 37.65 -8.88 13.45
C ALA A 180 36.25 -9.03 14.07
N LEU A 181 35.43 -9.94 13.52
CA LEU A 181 34.12 -10.28 14.08
C LEU A 181 34.26 -10.93 15.47
N SER A 182 35.34 -11.69 15.70
CA SER A 182 35.65 -12.29 17.00
C SER A 182 35.77 -11.26 18.11
N ASP A 183 36.26 -10.06 17.79
CA ASP A 183 36.51 -9.00 18.77
C ASP A 183 35.21 -8.49 19.39
N LEU A 184 34.08 -8.65 18.69
CA LEU A 184 32.76 -8.26 19.18
C LEU A 184 32.37 -8.97 20.49
N SER A 185 32.93 -10.15 20.76
CA SER A 185 32.70 -10.87 22.01
C SER A 185 33.27 -10.15 23.23
N THR A 186 34.29 -9.32 23.04
CA THR A 186 34.96 -8.55 24.10
C THR A 186 34.42 -7.12 24.24
N HIS A 187 33.58 -6.69 23.30
CA HIS A 187 32.95 -5.38 23.33
C HIS A 187 31.55 -5.44 23.96
N THR A 188 31.16 -4.33 24.59
CA THR A 188 29.80 -4.11 25.10
C THR A 188 28.88 -3.79 23.94
N THR A 189 27.90 -4.64 23.62
CA THR A 189 26.99 -4.40 22.48
C THR A 189 25.57 -4.02 22.90
N LEU A 190 24.86 -3.40 21.96
CA LEU A 190 23.41 -3.12 22.03
C LEU A 190 22.66 -4.02 21.03
N GLN A 191 21.62 -4.72 21.49
CA GLN A 191 20.85 -5.67 20.67
C GLN A 191 19.37 -5.27 20.52
N LEU A 192 18.81 -5.63 19.36
CA LEU A 192 17.40 -5.42 19.06
C LEU A 192 16.57 -6.58 19.63
N GLN A 193 15.46 -6.31 20.29
CA GLN A 193 14.45 -7.32 20.60
C GLN A 193 13.28 -7.20 19.62
N ILE A 194 13.09 -8.19 18.77
CA ILE A 194 11.90 -8.25 17.92
C ILE A 194 10.77 -8.92 18.70
N THR A 195 9.59 -8.30 18.72
CA THR A 195 8.39 -8.87 19.33
C THR A 195 8.10 -10.24 18.71
N GLY A 196 7.90 -11.26 19.54
CA GLY A 196 7.66 -12.64 19.09
C GLY A 196 8.92 -13.50 18.92
N GLN A 197 10.14 -12.94 19.06
CA GLN A 197 11.36 -13.74 19.20
C GLN A 197 11.67 -14.00 20.68
N GLU A 198 12.13 -15.21 21.01
CA GLU A 198 12.53 -15.57 22.38
C GLU A 198 13.84 -14.92 22.83
N GLN A 199 14.74 -14.64 21.88
CA GLN A 199 16.05 -14.05 22.13
C GLN A 199 16.23 -12.75 21.34
N PRO A 200 17.06 -11.82 21.83
CA PRO A 200 17.44 -10.64 21.06
C PRO A 200 18.11 -11.03 19.75
N THR A 201 17.89 -10.22 18.73
CA THR A 201 18.46 -10.44 17.41
C THR A 201 20.00 -10.33 17.48
N PRO A 202 20.74 -11.38 17.07
CA PRO A 202 22.19 -11.32 17.02
C PRO A 202 22.67 -10.34 15.94
N PHE A 203 23.96 -10.00 15.97
CA PHE A 203 24.55 -9.22 14.89
C PHE A 203 24.52 -10.06 13.62
N ILE A 204 23.89 -9.56 12.56
CA ILE A 204 23.82 -10.27 11.29
C ILE A 204 24.77 -9.61 10.31
N VAL A 205 25.82 -10.33 9.95
CA VAL A 205 26.90 -9.84 9.11
C VAL A 205 26.98 -10.61 7.80
N GLN A 206 27.48 -9.92 6.78
CA GLN A 206 27.69 -10.53 5.47
C GLN A 206 29.17 -10.86 5.31
N THR A 207 29.46 -12.14 5.09
CA THR A 207 30.80 -12.66 4.84
C THR A 207 30.95 -13.05 3.38
N ARG A 208 32.19 -13.08 2.91
CA ARG A 208 32.57 -13.63 1.61
C ARG A 208 33.59 -14.74 1.82
N THR A 209 33.23 -15.94 1.39
CA THR A 209 34.09 -17.12 1.38
C THR A 209 34.05 -17.69 -0.03
N ASP A 210 35.21 -17.85 -0.67
CA ASP A 210 35.34 -18.39 -2.04
C ASP A 210 34.47 -17.69 -3.10
N GLY A 211 34.35 -16.37 -2.99
CA GLY A 211 33.55 -15.54 -3.91
C GLY A 211 32.04 -15.55 -3.63
N ALA A 212 31.53 -16.52 -2.88
CA ALA A 212 30.13 -16.60 -2.47
C ALA A 212 29.83 -15.68 -1.27
N ARG A 213 28.66 -15.04 -1.29
CA ARG A 213 28.15 -14.23 -0.17
C ARG A 213 27.38 -15.15 0.78
N SER A 214 27.78 -15.17 2.05
CA SER A 214 27.08 -15.89 3.10
C SER A 214 26.67 -14.94 4.22
N MET A 215 25.61 -15.31 4.93
CA MET A 215 25.14 -14.59 6.11
C MET A 215 25.64 -15.32 7.35
N GLN A 216 26.28 -14.61 8.26
CA GLN A 216 26.72 -15.13 9.55
C GLN A 216 26.02 -14.37 10.68
N MET A 217 25.57 -15.10 11.68
CA MET A 217 25.07 -14.54 12.93
C MET A 217 26.19 -14.56 13.96
N VAL A 218 26.45 -13.42 14.59
CA VAL A 218 27.47 -13.26 15.63
C VAL A 218 26.77 -12.98 16.95
N GLN A 219 26.94 -13.92 17.89
CA GLN A 219 26.45 -13.77 19.26
C GLN A 219 27.40 -12.87 20.05
N THR A 220 26.83 -11.95 20.82
CA THR A 220 27.59 -10.95 21.58
C THR A 220 26.93 -10.71 22.93
N PRO A 221 27.68 -10.39 23.99
CA PRO A 221 27.10 -10.01 25.26
C PRO A 221 26.38 -8.65 25.14
N ALA A 222 25.06 -8.65 25.24
CA ALA A 222 24.27 -7.43 25.24
C ALA A 222 24.18 -6.82 26.63
N ARG A 223 24.63 -5.57 26.77
CA ARG A 223 24.44 -4.79 28.00
C ARG A 223 23.13 -4.02 28.00
N PHE A 224 22.54 -3.83 26.82
CA PHE A 224 21.27 -3.16 26.65
C PHE A 224 20.54 -3.74 25.45
N ILE A 225 19.27 -4.05 25.68
CA ILE A 225 18.36 -4.65 24.72
C ILE A 225 17.19 -3.69 24.56
N CYS A 226 16.81 -3.39 23.32
CA CYS A 226 15.69 -2.49 23.04
C CYS A 226 14.95 -2.98 21.79
N ASN A 227 13.64 -2.82 21.76
CA ASN A 227 12.80 -3.19 20.64
C ASN A 227 12.66 -2.07 19.59
N ASP A 228 13.51 -1.04 19.62
CA ASP A 228 13.49 0.06 18.68
C ASP A 228 14.91 0.45 18.26
N PHE A 229 15.17 0.43 16.96
CA PHE A 229 16.46 0.82 16.38
C PHE A 229 16.84 2.26 16.73
N ARG A 230 15.87 3.16 16.87
CA ARG A 230 16.18 4.55 17.22
C ARG A 230 16.66 4.66 18.67
N GLY A 231 16.04 3.93 19.60
CA GLY A 231 16.52 3.76 20.97
C GLY A 231 17.97 3.25 21.01
N LEU A 232 18.28 2.21 20.25
CA LEU A 232 19.63 1.65 20.15
C LEU A 232 20.65 2.66 19.57
N LEU A 233 20.27 3.43 18.54
CA LEU A 233 21.13 4.48 18.00
C LEU A 233 21.38 5.61 19.01
N GLN A 234 20.36 6.01 19.79
CA GLN A 234 20.55 7.01 20.85
C GLN A 234 21.46 6.49 21.97
N ALA A 235 21.29 5.23 22.39
CA ALA A 235 22.18 4.59 23.36
C ALA A 235 23.62 4.46 22.83
N CYS A 236 23.79 4.19 21.53
CA CYS A 236 25.10 4.20 20.87
C CYS A 236 25.75 5.58 20.97
N LEU A 237 25.02 6.65 20.62
CA LEU A 237 25.49 8.03 20.78
C LEU A 237 25.80 8.41 22.24
N ALA A 238 25.17 7.75 23.20
CA ALA A 238 25.43 7.87 24.64
C ALA A 238 26.65 7.05 25.12
N ARG A 239 27.54 6.66 24.20
CA ARG A 239 28.86 6.03 24.43
C ARG A 239 28.88 4.49 24.41
N ILE A 240 28.12 3.85 23.52
CA ILE A 240 28.07 2.37 23.40
C ILE A 240 28.21 1.93 21.92
N PHE A 241 28.20 0.62 21.65
CA PHE A 241 28.43 -0.06 20.36
C PHE A 241 27.15 -0.74 19.82
N HIS A 242 26.81 -0.59 18.54
CA HIS A 242 25.55 -1.10 17.97
C HIS A 242 25.56 -1.34 16.44
N GLN A 243 24.64 -2.18 15.94
CA GLN A 243 24.37 -2.36 14.51
C GLN A 243 23.11 -1.61 14.07
N ALA A 244 23.25 -0.58 13.24
CA ALA A 244 22.16 0.30 12.82
C ALA A 244 21.99 0.38 11.29
N PRO A 245 20.81 0.74 10.78
CA PRO A 245 20.61 1.02 9.37
C PRO A 245 21.49 2.17 8.85
N LYS A 246 22.02 2.02 7.65
CA LYS A 246 22.75 3.05 6.91
C LYS A 246 21.77 4.08 6.38
N SER A 247 22.04 5.36 6.63
CA SER A 247 21.41 6.44 5.89
C SER A 247 22.40 7.55 5.58
N LYS A 248 22.37 8.05 4.33
CA LYS A 248 23.03 9.30 3.94
C LYS A 248 22.23 10.54 4.34
N ARG A 249 20.97 10.37 4.79
CA ARG A 249 20.03 11.48 5.09
C ARG A 249 20.00 11.88 6.57
N SER A 250 20.64 11.12 7.46
CA SER A 250 20.62 11.40 8.90
C SER A 250 21.94 11.97 9.39
N LYS A 251 21.93 13.25 9.80
CA LYS A 251 23.07 13.92 10.47
C LYS A 251 23.51 13.20 11.75
N ARG A 252 22.65 12.36 12.36
CA ARG A 252 23.00 11.58 13.56
C ARG A 252 23.84 10.36 13.24
N CYS A 253 23.69 9.77 12.06
CA CYS A 253 24.54 8.66 11.60
C CYS A 253 25.97 9.12 11.31
N ASP A 254 26.19 10.41 11.07
CA ASP A 254 27.53 11.00 10.89
C ASP A 254 28.27 11.22 12.23
N ARG A 255 27.57 11.07 13.37
CA ARG A 255 28.14 11.22 14.72
C ARG A 255 28.62 9.91 15.35
N VAL A 256 28.43 8.79 14.65
CA VAL A 256 28.95 7.47 15.04
C VAL A 256 30.07 7.05 14.10
N LEU A 257 31.10 6.40 14.63
CA LEU A 257 32.15 5.79 13.84
C LEU A 257 31.64 4.47 13.26
N ARG A 258 31.85 4.30 11.96
CA ARG A 258 31.59 3.01 11.30
C ARG A 258 32.78 2.10 11.54
N VAL A 259 32.51 0.91 12.06
CA VAL A 259 33.52 -0.12 12.31
C VAL A 259 33.16 -1.37 11.52
N LEU A 260 34.14 -2.24 11.27
CA LEU A 260 33.90 -3.51 10.59
C LEU A 260 33.13 -3.36 9.24
N ASN A 261 33.40 -2.30 8.47
CA ASN A 261 32.64 -1.95 7.25
C ASN A 261 32.58 -3.07 6.19
N ARG A 262 33.61 -3.93 6.13
CA ARG A 262 33.67 -5.07 5.19
C ARG A 262 32.60 -6.14 5.45
N TRP A 263 31.99 -6.13 6.63
CA TRP A 263 30.95 -7.08 7.06
C TRP A 263 29.53 -6.50 7.07
N ALA A 264 29.37 -5.27 6.59
CA ALA A 264 28.07 -4.64 6.46
C ALA A 264 27.14 -5.51 5.60
N ARG A 265 25.88 -5.63 6.03
CA ARG A 265 24.86 -6.45 5.39
C ARG A 265 23.91 -5.59 4.56
N ASP A 266 23.60 -6.01 3.34
CA ASP A 266 22.42 -5.53 2.62
C ASP A 266 21.22 -6.43 2.95
N ILE A 267 20.11 -5.83 3.38
CA ILE A 267 18.80 -6.48 3.46
C ILE A 267 18.11 -6.20 2.14
N SER A 268 18.30 -7.12 1.18
CA SER A 268 17.52 -7.15 -0.05
C SER A 268 16.14 -7.78 0.24
N PRO A 269 15.10 -7.40 -0.53
CA PRO A 269 13.81 -8.09 -0.52
C PRO A 269 13.96 -9.56 -0.93
#